data_AF-A0A367ZEB5-F1
#
_entry.id   AF-A0A367ZEB5-F1
#
_cell.length_a   1.000
_cell.length_b   1.000
_cell.length_c   1.000
_cell.angle_alpha   90.00
_cell.angle_beta   90.00
_cell.angle_gamma   90.00
#
_symmetry.space_group_name_H-M   'P 1'
#
loop_
_entity.id
_entity.type
_entity.pdbx_description
1 polymer ?
#
loop_
_entity_poly.entity_id
_entity_poly.type
_entity_poly.pdbx_seq_one_letter_code
_entity_poly.pdbx_strand_id
1 'polypeptide(L)'
;MIEKSMLQFMQEKPSLKYLFFGGKGGVGKTTLAGAAAIWSAQQGRNTLLASTNPVHSLSGLLSQDVFGKPTPVQGVPNLHAYEIDTRDTIEKSKREIREKIEWFLKFAEIKTKADEFVESATMNPAFEESAMFENMIDLMFEDKYDLYVFDTAPTANARRLLGMSSVYSMWVNKMVQSRQEAMSLRELLSYSKKKQEKDPLMEYLLNLRERMARAKKLLTNQDLTAFFFVTLPEALPIAVITRFIHWFHDFGIPVGGVIVNMVIDKSAIDENSPEFVKNRVAMQEEHLQTIWREFDGQVRAILPLFETEVRGVQMLKRMVAHLYCST
;
A
#
# COMPACT_ATOMS: atom_id res chain seq x y z
N MET A 1 5.93 15.93 -22.60
CA MET A 1 6.40 16.82 -21.51
C MET A 1 5.52 16.57 -20.29
N ILE A 2 6.00 16.86 -19.08
CA ILE A 2 5.18 16.70 -17.87
C ILE A 2 4.09 17.78 -17.89
N GLU A 3 2.84 17.38 -18.10
CA GLU A 3 1.70 18.32 -18.11
C GLU A 3 1.34 18.82 -16.72
N LYS A 4 1.44 17.92 -15.74
CA LYS A 4 1.15 18.22 -14.35
C LYS A 4 2.16 17.53 -13.45
N SER A 5 3.01 18.34 -12.81
CA SER A 5 4.10 17.87 -11.97
C SER A 5 3.60 17.28 -10.65
N MET A 6 4.46 16.52 -9.97
CA MET A 6 4.17 16.03 -8.61
C MET A 6 3.87 17.18 -7.65
N LEU A 7 4.59 18.31 -7.77
CA LEU A 7 4.37 19.50 -6.95
C LEU A 7 2.97 20.09 -7.19
N GLN A 8 2.59 20.31 -8.45
CA GLN A 8 1.27 20.83 -8.82
C GLN A 8 0.16 19.87 -8.35
N PHE A 9 0.35 18.56 -8.53
CA PHE A 9 -0.60 17.56 -8.06
C PHE A 9 -0.83 17.63 -6.55
N MET A 10 0.22 17.75 -5.74
CA MET A 10 0.09 17.85 -4.29
C MET A 10 -0.53 19.19 -3.85
N GLN A 11 -0.24 20.29 -4.55
CA GLN A 11 -0.81 21.61 -4.26
C GLN A 11 -2.31 21.69 -4.58
N GLU A 12 -2.75 21.08 -5.68
CA GLU A 12 -4.16 21.02 -6.06
C GLU A 12 -4.99 20.11 -5.14
N LYS A 13 -4.35 19.19 -4.42
CA LYS A 13 -5.01 18.25 -3.52
C LYS A 13 -4.50 18.33 -2.09
N PRO A 14 -4.73 19.47 -1.39
CA PRO A 14 -4.24 19.68 -0.03
C PRO A 14 -4.85 18.72 1.00
N SER A 15 -6.02 18.14 0.69
CA SER A 15 -6.72 17.18 1.55
C SER A 15 -6.16 15.76 1.50
N LEU A 16 -5.22 15.46 0.59
CA LEU A 16 -4.65 14.11 0.48
C LEU A 16 -4.03 13.69 1.80
N LYS A 17 -4.49 12.56 2.34
CA LYS A 17 -4.07 12.00 3.61
C LYS A 17 -3.28 10.70 3.46
N TYR A 18 -3.46 9.96 2.37
CA TYR A 18 -2.83 8.66 2.16
C TYR A 18 -2.15 8.62 0.78
N LEU A 19 -0.82 8.51 0.78
CA LEU A 19 -0.02 8.34 -0.42
C LEU A 19 0.57 6.93 -0.42
N PHE A 20 0.49 6.26 -1.57
CA PHE A 20 1.03 4.93 -1.74
C PHE A 20 1.99 4.90 -2.90
N PHE A 21 3.11 4.18 -2.73
CA PHE A 21 4.10 3.98 -3.78
C PHE A 21 4.16 2.51 -4.16
N GLY A 22 3.78 2.20 -5.41
CA GLY A 22 3.75 0.86 -5.97
C GLY A 22 4.57 0.72 -7.24
N GLY A 23 4.74 -0.50 -7.72
CA GLY A 23 5.58 -0.81 -8.89
C GLY A 23 6.36 -2.11 -8.72
N LYS A 24 7.15 -2.47 -9.74
CA LYS A 24 7.98 -3.68 -9.73
C LYS A 24 9.03 -3.63 -8.59
N GLY A 25 9.59 -4.77 -8.20
CA GLY A 25 10.77 -4.82 -7.34
C GLY A 25 11.97 -4.11 -7.99
N GLY A 26 12.76 -3.37 -7.20
CA GLY A 26 14.00 -2.72 -7.67
C GLY A 26 13.87 -1.34 -8.31
N VAL A 27 12.65 -0.79 -8.46
CA VAL A 27 12.44 0.50 -9.15
C VAL A 27 12.65 1.76 -8.28
N GLY A 28 12.92 1.60 -6.97
CA GLY A 28 13.09 2.73 -6.03
C GLY A 28 11.80 3.24 -5.36
N LYS A 29 10.84 2.35 -5.06
CA LYS A 29 9.61 2.71 -4.33
C LYS A 29 9.89 3.27 -2.94
N THR A 30 10.70 2.57 -2.15
CA THR A 30 11.07 2.96 -0.78
C THR A 30 11.74 4.32 -0.74
N THR A 31 12.65 4.62 -1.68
CA THR A 31 13.34 5.91 -1.74
C THR A 31 12.38 7.05 -2.11
N LEU A 32 11.47 6.82 -3.06
CA LEU A 32 10.42 7.80 -3.42
C LEU A 32 9.40 8.02 -2.31
N ALA A 33 9.00 6.97 -1.59
CA ALA A 33 8.16 7.08 -0.40
C ALA A 33 8.86 7.91 0.68
N GLY A 34 10.14 7.66 0.93
CA GLY A 34 10.97 8.46 1.83
C GLY A 34 11.06 9.93 1.40
N ALA A 35 11.30 10.20 0.12
CA ALA A 35 11.35 11.56 -0.41
C ALA A 35 10.00 12.28 -0.25
N ALA A 36 8.89 11.63 -0.59
CA ALA A 36 7.55 12.20 -0.42
C ALA A 36 7.20 12.51 1.03
N ALA A 37 7.61 11.64 1.97
CA ALA A 37 7.40 11.85 3.39
C ALA A 37 8.23 13.03 3.93
N ILE A 38 9.51 13.12 3.53
CA ILE A 38 10.38 14.25 3.92
C ILE A 38 9.83 15.57 3.37
N TRP A 39 9.46 15.63 2.09
CA TRP A 39 8.90 16.85 1.50
C TRP A 39 7.65 17.30 2.25
N SER A 40 6.74 16.37 2.55
CA SER A 40 5.48 16.69 3.24
C SER A 40 5.70 17.18 4.66
N ALA A 41 6.65 16.57 5.39
CA ALA A 41 7.04 17.03 6.71
C ALA A 41 7.68 18.43 6.69
N GLN A 42 8.47 18.73 5.64
CA GLN A 42 9.02 20.07 5.41
C GLN A 42 7.94 21.12 5.07
N GLN A 43 6.79 20.70 4.53
CA GLN A 43 5.61 21.57 4.38
C GLN A 43 4.83 21.76 5.69
N GLY A 44 5.32 21.23 6.82
CA GLY A 44 4.71 21.39 8.15
C GLY A 44 3.68 20.33 8.52
N ARG A 45 3.45 19.31 7.68
CA ARG A 45 2.49 18.24 7.96
C ARG A 45 3.07 17.20 8.91
N ASN A 46 2.33 16.82 9.96
CA ASN A 46 2.71 15.67 10.78
C ASN A 46 2.56 14.38 9.95
N THR A 47 3.69 13.77 9.58
CA THR A 47 3.75 12.74 8.54
C THR A 47 4.24 11.41 9.11
N LEU A 48 3.59 10.31 8.75
CA LEU A 48 4.05 8.95 9.01
C LEU A 48 4.51 8.29 7.70
N LEU A 49 5.77 7.87 7.64
CA LEU A 49 6.29 6.95 6.63
C LEU A 49 6.21 5.52 7.16
N ALA A 50 5.34 4.69 6.59
CA ALA A 50 5.20 3.30 6.99
C ALA A 50 5.58 2.35 5.86
N SER A 51 6.26 1.26 6.17
CA SER A 51 6.52 0.19 5.20
C SER A 51 5.72 -1.05 5.52
N THR A 52 5.00 -1.53 4.52
CA THR A 52 4.31 -2.83 4.52
C THR A 52 5.10 -3.87 3.72
N ASN A 53 6.33 -3.55 3.33
CA ASN A 53 7.20 -4.45 2.60
C ASN A 53 7.93 -5.38 3.58
N PRO A 54 7.83 -6.72 3.41
CA PRO A 54 8.45 -7.67 4.33
C PRO A 54 9.99 -7.64 4.35
N VAL A 55 10.64 -6.91 3.43
CA VAL A 55 12.10 -6.94 3.23
C VAL A 55 12.87 -5.88 4.09
N HIS A 56 12.27 -5.31 5.14
CA HIS A 56 12.94 -4.37 6.10
C HIS A 56 13.84 -3.30 5.43
N SER A 57 13.24 -2.40 4.66
CA SER A 57 13.95 -1.44 3.80
C SER A 57 14.08 -0.02 4.36
N LEU A 58 13.24 0.40 5.31
CA LEU A 58 13.22 1.77 5.83
C LEU A 58 14.35 2.04 6.81
N SER A 59 14.66 1.09 7.69
CA SER A 59 15.76 1.28 8.66
C SER A 59 17.10 1.47 7.94
N GLY A 60 17.32 0.69 6.87
CA GLY A 60 18.47 0.85 5.98
C GLY A 60 18.45 2.18 5.23
N LEU A 61 17.30 2.56 4.64
CA LEU A 61 17.14 3.82 3.91
C LEU A 61 17.44 5.05 4.78
N LEU A 62 16.92 5.08 6.01
CA LEU A 62 17.06 6.23 6.90
C LEU A 62 18.39 6.22 7.68
N SER A 63 19.12 5.10 7.65
CA SER A 63 20.28 4.85 8.52
C SER A 63 19.94 5.03 10.01
N GLN A 64 18.73 4.62 10.37
CA GLN A 64 18.16 4.76 11.72
C GLN A 64 17.21 3.58 11.95
N ASP A 65 17.28 2.95 13.12
CA ASP A 65 16.31 1.91 13.49
C ASP A 65 14.92 2.51 13.71
N VAL A 66 13.95 2.04 12.93
CA VAL A 66 12.54 2.44 12.97
C VAL A 66 11.64 1.21 13.04
N PHE A 67 12.20 0.08 13.49
CA PHE A 67 11.54 -1.21 13.52
C PHE A 67 10.56 -1.36 14.69
N GLY A 68 9.41 -1.98 14.44
CA GLY A 68 8.44 -2.39 15.45
C GLY A 68 7.61 -1.26 16.09
N LYS A 69 7.98 0.01 15.92
CA LYS A 69 7.18 1.15 16.41
C LYS A 69 7.41 2.45 15.61
N PRO A 70 6.40 3.35 15.57
CA PRO A 70 6.60 4.70 15.04
C PRO A 70 7.71 5.44 15.78
N THR A 71 8.72 5.88 15.02
CA THR A 71 9.94 6.48 15.56
C THR A 71 10.21 7.82 14.85
N PRO A 72 10.49 8.92 15.58
CA PRO A 72 10.82 10.20 14.97
C PRO A 72 12.09 10.11 14.11
N VAL A 73 12.06 10.66 12.90
CA VAL A 73 13.21 10.64 11.97
C VAL A 73 14.18 11.76 12.31
N GLN A 74 15.45 11.43 12.54
CA GLN A 74 16.47 12.41 12.87
C GLN A 74 16.72 13.41 11.73
N GLY A 75 16.75 14.70 12.04
CA GLY A 75 17.03 15.77 11.06
C GLY A 75 15.86 16.15 10.15
N VAL A 76 14.65 15.62 10.42
CA VAL A 76 13.40 16.01 9.75
C VAL A 76 12.28 16.16 10.81
N PRO A 77 11.97 17.38 11.26
CA PRO A 77 10.86 17.58 12.20
C PRO A 77 9.53 17.14 11.58
N ASN A 78 8.57 16.76 12.42
CA ASN A 78 7.22 16.31 12.01
C ASN A 78 7.19 15.03 11.15
N LEU A 79 8.29 14.28 11.07
CA LEU A 79 8.33 12.99 10.38
C LEU A 79 8.56 11.85 11.37
N HIS A 80 7.65 10.88 11.36
CA HIS A 80 7.84 9.58 11.98
C HIS A 80 7.98 8.51 10.90
N ALA A 81 8.80 7.51 11.17
CA ALA A 81 8.90 6.32 10.34
C ALA A 81 8.52 5.08 11.15
N TYR A 82 7.90 4.12 10.47
CA TYR A 82 7.50 2.86 11.08
C TYR A 82 7.74 1.71 10.10
N GLU A 83 8.71 0.87 10.43
CA GLU A 83 8.93 -0.40 9.77
C GLU A 83 8.23 -1.50 10.56
N ILE A 84 7.21 -2.11 9.96
CA ILE A 84 6.36 -3.08 10.65
C ILE A 84 7.17 -4.35 10.96
N ASP A 85 7.03 -4.86 12.18
CA ASP A 85 7.54 -6.18 12.52
C ASP A 85 6.65 -7.24 11.87
N THR A 86 7.16 -7.81 10.79
CA THR A 86 6.45 -8.81 10.02
C THR A 86 6.23 -10.09 10.80
N ARG A 87 7.17 -10.50 11.65
CA ARG A 87 7.09 -11.74 12.42
C ARG A 87 6.05 -11.63 13.52
N ASP A 88 6.14 -10.58 14.33
CA ASP A 88 5.17 -10.34 15.41
C ASP A 88 3.77 -10.15 14.84
N THR A 89 3.64 -9.41 13.74
CA THR A 89 2.37 -9.25 13.02
C THR A 89 1.80 -10.60 12.56
N ILE A 90 2.61 -11.43 11.90
CA ILE A 90 2.16 -12.73 11.40
C ILE A 90 1.76 -13.64 12.56
N GLU A 91 2.54 -13.69 13.64
CA GLU A 91 2.23 -14.49 14.83
C GLU A 91 0.94 -14.02 15.51
N LYS A 92 0.76 -12.70 15.66
CA LYS A 92 -0.47 -12.10 16.19
C LYS A 92 -1.67 -12.42 15.30
N SER A 93 -1.57 -12.25 13.99
CA SER A 93 -2.65 -12.57 13.06
C SER A 93 -2.97 -14.07 13.04
N LYS A 94 -1.96 -14.95 13.16
CA LYS A 94 -2.17 -16.42 13.31
C LYS A 94 -2.93 -16.74 14.59
N ARG A 95 -2.55 -16.14 15.72
CA ARG A 95 -3.25 -16.33 16.99
C ARG A 95 -4.69 -15.86 16.90
N GLU A 96 -4.92 -14.65 16.37
CA GLU A 96 -6.26 -14.10 16.20
C GLU A 96 -7.14 -14.95 15.29
N ILE A 97 -6.60 -15.47 14.18
CA ILE A 97 -7.34 -16.37 13.28
C ILE A 97 -7.67 -17.68 13.97
N ARG A 98 -6.72 -18.26 14.71
CA ARG A 98 -6.96 -19.48 15.48
C ARG A 98 -8.09 -19.29 16.48
N GLU A 99 -8.01 -18.23 17.29
CA GLU A 99 -9.06 -17.88 18.25
C GLU A 99 -10.41 -17.69 17.55
N LYS A 100 -10.44 -16.98 16.41
CA LYS A 100 -11.66 -16.76 15.62
C LYS A 100 -12.23 -18.07 15.04
N ILE A 101 -11.39 -18.97 14.54
CA ILE A 101 -11.82 -20.27 13.98
C ILE A 101 -12.32 -21.19 15.09
N GLU A 102 -11.59 -21.32 16.20
CA GLU A 102 -12.01 -22.11 17.37
C GLU A 102 -13.35 -21.60 17.91
N TRP A 103 -13.47 -20.28 18.03
CA TRP A 103 -14.69 -19.62 18.45
C TRP A 103 -15.83 -19.87 17.43
N PHE A 104 -15.59 -19.71 16.14
CA PHE A 104 -16.57 -19.98 15.08
C PHE A 104 -17.06 -21.43 15.09
N LEU A 105 -16.15 -22.41 15.12
CA LEU A 105 -16.48 -23.83 15.11
C LEU A 105 -17.31 -24.21 16.35
N LYS A 106 -17.00 -23.63 17.51
CA LYS A 106 -17.78 -23.80 18.74
C LYS A 106 -19.21 -23.29 18.60
N PHE A 107 -19.41 -22.10 18.00
CA PHE A 107 -20.76 -21.51 17.81
C PHE A 107 -21.54 -22.08 16.63
N ALA A 108 -20.85 -22.69 15.66
CA ALA A 108 -21.44 -23.40 14.54
C ALA A 108 -21.75 -24.88 14.85
N GLU A 109 -21.41 -25.36 16.05
CA GLU A 109 -21.56 -26.76 16.48
C GLU A 109 -20.84 -27.78 15.58
N ILE A 110 -19.76 -27.34 14.92
CA ILE A 110 -18.97 -28.17 14.00
C ILE A 110 -17.88 -28.89 14.80
N LYS A 111 -17.94 -30.22 14.86
CA LYS A 111 -16.92 -31.06 15.52
C LYS A 111 -15.74 -31.32 14.57
N THR A 112 -14.87 -30.33 14.40
CA THR A 112 -13.62 -30.46 13.61
C THR A 112 -12.47 -29.76 14.31
N LYS A 113 -11.23 -30.18 14.05
CA LYS A 113 -10.04 -29.54 14.62
C LYS A 113 -9.79 -28.21 13.93
N ALA A 114 -9.72 -27.12 14.70
CA ALA A 114 -9.39 -25.79 14.19
C ALA A 114 -7.99 -25.74 13.57
N ASP A 115 -7.05 -26.54 14.09
CA ASP A 115 -5.64 -26.51 13.72
C ASP A 115 -5.40 -26.75 12.22
N GLU A 116 -6.11 -27.71 11.61
CA GLU A 116 -5.96 -28.01 10.18
C GLU A 116 -6.41 -26.84 9.29
N PHE A 117 -7.47 -26.12 9.68
CA PHE A 117 -7.93 -24.93 8.97
C PHE A 117 -6.97 -23.74 9.15
N VAL A 118 -6.44 -23.57 10.36
CA VAL A 118 -5.47 -22.50 10.67
C VAL A 118 -4.19 -22.72 9.89
N GLU A 119 -3.66 -23.95 9.87
CA GLU A 119 -2.45 -24.29 9.15
C GLU A 119 -2.62 -24.04 7.64
N SER A 120 -3.73 -24.50 7.06
CA SER A 120 -4.05 -24.26 5.65
C SER A 120 -4.20 -22.77 5.31
N ALA A 121 -4.82 -21.98 6.19
CA ALA A 121 -5.03 -20.55 5.98
C ALA A 121 -3.77 -19.69 6.14
N THR A 122 -2.80 -20.14 6.94
CA THR A 122 -1.67 -19.29 7.40
C THR A 122 -0.31 -19.67 6.83
N MET A 123 -0.19 -20.82 6.13
CA MET A 123 1.05 -21.26 5.49
C MET A 123 1.29 -20.67 4.08
N ASN A 124 0.40 -19.80 3.56
CA ASN A 124 0.59 -19.21 2.23
C ASN A 124 1.25 -17.80 2.31
N PRO A 125 2.08 -17.41 1.32
CA PRO A 125 2.64 -16.05 1.27
C PRO A 125 1.57 -14.95 1.20
N ALA A 126 0.39 -15.28 0.67
CA ALA A 126 -0.73 -14.35 0.58
C ALA A 126 -1.23 -13.91 1.97
N PHE A 127 -1.05 -14.75 2.99
CA PHE A 127 -1.45 -14.47 4.37
C PHE A 127 -0.56 -13.40 4.98
N GLU A 128 0.76 -13.53 4.83
CA GLU A 128 1.74 -12.55 5.32
C GLU A 128 1.46 -11.17 4.71
N GLU A 129 1.24 -11.14 3.40
CA GLU A 129 0.92 -9.93 2.65
C GLU A 129 -0.42 -9.31 3.09
N SER A 130 -1.42 -10.14 3.43
CA SER A 130 -2.72 -9.68 3.94
C SER A 130 -2.60 -9.11 5.35
N ALA A 131 -1.81 -9.72 6.21
CA ALA A 131 -1.56 -9.23 7.57
C ALA A 131 -0.83 -7.87 7.57
N MET A 132 0.11 -7.66 6.65
CA MET A 132 0.76 -6.36 6.45
C MET A 132 -0.25 -5.29 6.01
N PHE A 133 -1.17 -5.66 5.10
CA PHE A 133 -2.21 -4.76 4.65
C PHE A 133 -3.20 -4.41 5.76
N GLU A 134 -3.60 -5.37 6.59
CA GLU A 134 -4.49 -5.11 7.74
C GLU A 134 -3.87 -4.11 8.71
N ASN A 135 -2.57 -4.23 9.02
CA ASN A 135 -1.86 -3.25 9.85
C ASN A 135 -1.87 -1.85 9.24
N MET A 136 -1.71 -1.75 7.93
CA MET A 136 -1.84 -0.47 7.24
C MET A 136 -3.25 0.12 7.38
N ILE A 137 -4.30 -0.69 7.27
CA ILE A 137 -5.66 -0.24 7.52
C ILE A 137 -5.85 0.22 8.97
N ASP A 138 -5.24 -0.48 9.94
CA ASP A 138 -5.26 -0.05 11.35
C ASP A 138 -4.59 1.31 11.53
N LEU A 139 -3.41 1.52 10.94
CA LEU A 139 -2.73 2.81 10.95
C LEU A 139 -3.59 3.93 10.34
N MET A 140 -4.32 3.64 9.26
CA MET A 140 -5.24 4.59 8.63
C MET A 140 -6.44 4.91 9.53
N PHE A 141 -6.94 3.93 10.30
CA PHE A 141 -8.08 4.13 11.20
C PHE A 141 -7.73 4.83 12.51
N GLU A 142 -6.49 4.70 12.98
CA GLU A 142 -5.98 5.45 14.14
C GLU A 142 -5.95 6.96 13.91
N ASP A 143 -5.74 7.38 12.65
CA ASP A 143 -5.90 8.76 12.18
C ASP A 143 -5.07 9.83 12.93
N LYS A 144 -3.92 9.44 13.51
CA LYS A 144 -3.02 10.29 14.32
C LYS A 144 -2.15 11.29 13.53
N TYR A 145 -2.00 11.10 12.22
CA TYR A 145 -1.10 11.90 11.38
C TYR A 145 -1.88 12.66 10.31
N ASP A 146 -1.34 13.80 9.88
CA ASP A 146 -1.92 14.60 8.80
C ASP A 146 -1.72 13.93 7.45
N LEU A 147 -0.60 13.22 7.28
CA LEU A 147 -0.28 12.46 6.07
C LEU A 147 0.36 11.12 6.41
N TYR A 148 -0.04 10.09 5.67
CA TYR A 148 0.53 8.76 5.69
C TYR A 148 1.15 8.48 4.33
N VAL A 149 2.41 8.06 4.32
CA VAL A 149 3.11 7.61 3.12
C VAL A 149 3.46 6.14 3.29
N PHE A 150 2.92 5.30 2.42
CA PHE A 150 3.12 3.86 2.48
C PHE A 150 4.09 3.38 1.38
N ASP A 151 5.20 2.78 1.81
CA ASP A 151 6.03 1.94 0.95
C ASP A 151 5.37 0.57 0.85
N THR A 152 4.72 0.32 -0.28
CA THR A 152 3.95 -0.91 -0.48
C THR A 152 4.81 -2.02 -1.10
N ALA A 153 4.58 -3.26 -0.66
CA ALA A 153 5.02 -4.45 -1.36
C ALA A 153 4.51 -4.44 -2.83
N PRO A 154 5.10 -5.23 -3.74
CA PRO A 154 4.70 -5.23 -5.16
C PRO A 154 3.18 -5.31 -5.33
N THR A 155 2.63 -4.44 -6.16
CA THR A 155 1.20 -4.06 -6.28
C THR A 155 0.19 -5.21 -6.49
N ALA A 156 0.65 -6.46 -6.60
CA ALA A 156 -0.17 -7.67 -6.69
C ALA A 156 -1.16 -7.82 -5.50
N ASN A 157 -0.81 -7.33 -4.31
CA ASN A 157 -1.63 -7.51 -3.11
C ASN A 157 -2.71 -6.46 -2.92
N ALA A 158 -2.48 -5.22 -3.39
CA ALA A 158 -3.54 -4.22 -3.48
C ALA A 158 -4.70 -4.73 -4.37
N ARG A 159 -4.37 -5.41 -5.49
CA ARG A 159 -5.36 -6.12 -6.31
C ARG A 159 -6.06 -7.23 -5.53
N ARG A 160 -5.33 -8.10 -4.82
CA ARG A 160 -5.96 -9.22 -4.09
C ARG A 160 -6.97 -8.70 -3.09
N LEU A 161 -6.62 -7.70 -2.30
CA LEU A 161 -7.51 -7.27 -1.23
C LEU A 161 -8.69 -6.44 -1.76
N LEU A 162 -8.49 -5.56 -2.75
CA LEU A 162 -9.59 -4.75 -3.31
C LEU A 162 -10.46 -5.54 -4.30
N GLY A 163 -9.85 -6.42 -5.11
CA GLY A 163 -10.57 -7.34 -5.97
C GLY A 163 -11.34 -8.41 -5.22
N MET A 164 -10.75 -8.97 -4.16
CA MET A 164 -11.47 -9.91 -3.30
C MET A 164 -12.42 -9.20 -2.33
N SER A 165 -12.29 -7.89 -2.06
CA SER A 165 -13.20 -7.17 -1.13
C SER A 165 -14.68 -7.25 -1.56
N SER A 166 -14.95 -7.26 -2.87
CA SER A 166 -16.31 -7.39 -3.41
C SER A 166 -16.88 -8.80 -3.20
N VAL A 167 -16.06 -9.83 -3.46
CA VAL A 167 -16.40 -11.25 -3.24
C VAL A 167 -16.53 -11.54 -1.76
N TYR A 168 -15.60 -11.05 -0.92
CA TYR A 168 -15.65 -11.15 0.53
C TYR A 168 -16.87 -10.43 1.09
N SER A 169 -17.19 -9.22 0.63
CA SER A 169 -18.39 -8.51 1.06
C SER A 169 -19.65 -9.30 0.68
N MET A 170 -19.70 -9.91 -0.50
CA MET A 170 -20.81 -10.76 -0.93
C MET A 170 -20.93 -12.01 -0.06
N TRP A 171 -19.81 -12.67 0.25
CA TRP A 171 -19.74 -13.82 1.14
C TRP A 171 -20.18 -13.47 2.56
N VAL A 172 -19.67 -12.38 3.13
CA VAL A 172 -20.06 -11.88 4.46
C VAL A 172 -21.56 -11.55 4.47
N ASN A 173 -22.07 -10.88 3.44
CA ASN A 173 -23.51 -10.59 3.33
C ASN A 173 -24.34 -11.89 3.27
N LYS A 174 -23.88 -12.91 2.54
CA LYS A 174 -24.53 -14.23 2.49
C LYS A 174 -24.50 -14.95 3.82
N MET A 175 -23.38 -14.90 4.55
CA MET A 175 -23.27 -15.48 5.89
C MET A 175 -24.18 -14.76 6.89
N VAL A 176 -24.25 -13.42 6.84
CA VAL A 176 -25.20 -12.64 7.65
C VAL A 176 -26.64 -13.05 7.34
N GLN A 177 -27.01 -13.13 6.06
CA GLN A 177 -28.36 -13.54 5.65
C GLN A 177 -28.69 -14.96 6.11
N SER A 178 -27.80 -15.91 5.85
CA SER A 178 -27.94 -17.31 6.25
C SER A 178 -28.10 -17.47 7.78
N ARG A 179 -27.34 -16.69 8.56
CA ARG A 179 -27.43 -16.69 10.02
C ARG A 179 -28.73 -16.06 10.53
N GLN A 180 -29.22 -14.99 9.89
CA GLN A 180 -30.54 -14.40 10.18
C GLN A 180 -31.67 -15.40 9.93
N GLU A 181 -31.64 -16.09 8.79
CA GLU A 181 -32.61 -17.13 8.44
C GLU A 181 -32.60 -18.27 9.47
N ALA A 182 -31.41 -18.77 9.84
CA ALA A 182 -31.27 -19.81 10.85
C ALA A 182 -31.81 -19.39 12.23
N MET A 183 -31.55 -18.14 12.66
CA MET A 183 -32.10 -17.61 13.91
C MET A 183 -33.63 -17.52 13.87
N SER A 184 -34.20 -17.02 12.76
CA SER A 184 -35.65 -16.88 12.61
C SER A 184 -36.37 -18.24 12.64
N LEU A 185 -35.78 -19.26 12.00
CA LEU A 185 -36.29 -20.62 12.01
C LEU A 185 -36.21 -21.23 13.41
N ARG A 186 -35.11 -21.01 14.14
CA ARG A 186 -34.94 -21.46 15.52
C ARG A 186 -35.96 -20.81 16.46
N GLU A 187 -36.27 -19.53 16.27
CA GLU A 187 -37.28 -18.82 17.06
C GLU A 187 -38.68 -19.40 16.82
N LEU A 188 -39.06 -19.62 15.55
CA LEU A 188 -40.32 -20.27 15.16
C LEU A 188 -40.50 -21.67 15.75
N LEU A 189 -39.41 -22.45 15.85
CA LEU A 189 -39.43 -23.82 16.38
C LEU A 189 -39.28 -23.90 17.91
N SER A 190 -38.98 -22.79 18.58
CA SER A 190 -38.78 -22.76 20.03
C SER A 190 -40.08 -22.50 20.79
N TYR A 191 -40.46 -23.43 21.68
CA TYR A 191 -41.66 -23.31 22.53
C TYR A 191 -41.47 -22.41 23.77
N SER A 192 -40.25 -21.94 24.03
CA SER A 192 -39.92 -21.11 25.20
C SER A 192 -39.40 -19.75 24.75
N LYS A 193 -40.04 -18.67 25.22
CA LYS A 193 -39.58 -17.27 25.05
C LYS A 193 -38.32 -17.02 25.89
N LYS A 194 -37.22 -17.73 25.63
CA LYS A 194 -35.92 -17.33 26.15
C LYS A 194 -35.54 -16.00 25.49
N LYS A 195 -35.11 -15.05 26.31
CA LYS A 195 -34.62 -13.73 25.88
C LYS A 195 -33.55 -13.96 24.80
N GLN A 196 -33.73 -13.36 23.63
CA GLN A 196 -32.77 -13.42 22.53
C GLN A 196 -31.43 -12.88 23.03
N GLU A 197 -30.48 -13.76 23.31
CA GLU A 197 -29.11 -13.36 23.56
C GLU A 197 -28.51 -12.84 22.26
N LYS A 198 -27.64 -11.82 22.36
CA LYS A 198 -26.91 -11.32 21.20
C LYS A 198 -26.11 -12.47 20.60
N ASP A 199 -26.35 -12.78 19.33
CA ASP A 199 -25.55 -13.75 18.58
C ASP A 199 -24.17 -13.14 18.30
N PRO A 200 -23.10 -13.57 19.00
CA PRO A 200 -21.82 -12.92 18.85
C PRO A 200 -21.20 -13.20 17.46
N LEU A 201 -21.74 -14.19 16.71
CA LEU A 201 -21.29 -14.46 15.33
C LEU A 201 -21.84 -13.40 14.40
N MET A 202 -23.11 -13.03 14.61
CA MET A 202 -23.72 -11.91 13.91
C MET A 202 -22.95 -10.62 14.19
N GLU A 203 -22.63 -10.34 15.46
CA GLU A 203 -21.86 -9.15 15.84
C GLU A 203 -20.48 -9.10 15.17
N TYR A 204 -19.75 -10.22 15.16
CA TYR A 204 -18.47 -10.34 14.46
C TYR A 204 -18.60 -10.07 12.95
N LEU A 205 -19.57 -10.70 12.28
CA LEU A 205 -19.78 -10.53 10.84
C LEU A 205 -20.15 -9.09 10.48
N LEU A 206 -20.96 -8.43 11.31
CA LEU A 206 -21.33 -7.03 11.14
C LEU A 206 -20.11 -6.10 11.30
N ASN A 207 -19.30 -6.31 12.34
CA ASN A 207 -18.07 -5.54 12.56
C ASN A 207 -17.07 -5.70 11.41
N LEU A 208 -16.90 -6.94 10.92
CA LEU A 208 -16.03 -7.22 9.77
C LEU A 208 -16.53 -6.49 8.51
N ARG A 209 -17.84 -6.52 8.26
CA ARG A 209 -18.47 -5.82 7.13
C ARG A 209 -18.24 -4.31 7.21
N GLU A 210 -18.46 -3.70 8.37
CA GLU A 210 -18.26 -2.26 8.58
C GLU A 210 -16.79 -1.86 8.39
N ARG A 211 -15.87 -2.66 8.96
CA ARG A 211 -14.43 -2.45 8.82
C ARG A 211 -14.01 -2.43 7.35
N MET A 212 -14.45 -3.43 6.57
CA MET A 212 -14.15 -3.54 5.14
C MET A 212 -14.77 -2.39 4.34
N ALA A 213 -16.01 -2.01 4.64
CA ALA A 213 -16.67 -0.88 3.98
C ALA A 213 -15.92 0.44 4.24
N ARG A 214 -15.46 0.67 5.47
CA ARG A 214 -14.67 1.86 5.83
C ARG A 214 -13.31 1.87 5.12
N ALA A 215 -12.60 0.74 5.10
CA ALA A 215 -11.32 0.61 4.40
C ALA A 215 -11.49 0.92 2.90
N LYS A 216 -12.49 0.31 2.25
CA LYS A 216 -12.83 0.59 0.85
C LYS A 216 -13.09 2.08 0.63
N LYS A 217 -13.93 2.70 1.46
CA LYS A 217 -14.28 4.12 1.34
C LYS A 217 -13.04 5.02 1.39
N LEU A 218 -12.07 4.75 2.27
CA LEU A 218 -10.83 5.54 2.34
C LEU A 218 -9.95 5.33 1.11
N LEU A 219 -9.76 4.08 0.69
CA LEU A 219 -8.88 3.72 -0.43
C LEU A 219 -9.41 4.18 -1.79
N THR A 220 -10.74 4.29 -1.95
CA THR A 220 -11.37 4.77 -3.19
C THR A 220 -11.69 6.27 -3.17
N ASN A 221 -11.35 7.00 -2.10
CA ASN A 221 -11.62 8.43 -2.02
C ASN A 221 -10.50 9.23 -2.69
N GLN A 222 -10.78 9.83 -3.84
CA GLN A 222 -9.84 10.62 -4.64
C GLN A 222 -9.32 11.91 -3.99
N ASP A 223 -9.99 12.40 -2.95
CA ASP A 223 -9.59 13.60 -2.22
C ASP A 223 -8.65 13.27 -1.04
N LEU A 224 -8.68 12.01 -0.58
CA LEU A 224 -7.88 11.53 0.55
C LEU A 224 -6.74 10.61 0.13
N THR A 225 -6.91 9.82 -0.93
CA THR A 225 -5.98 8.76 -1.33
C THR A 225 -5.44 8.99 -2.73
N ALA A 226 -4.14 8.79 -2.91
CA ALA A 226 -3.50 8.74 -4.22
C ALA A 226 -2.45 7.64 -4.28
N PHE A 227 -2.51 6.81 -5.33
CA PHE A 227 -1.55 5.76 -5.60
C PHE A 227 -0.60 6.17 -6.73
N PHE A 228 0.70 6.24 -6.44
CA PHE A 228 1.75 6.53 -7.42
C PHE A 228 2.46 5.26 -7.86
N PHE A 229 2.63 5.12 -9.17
CA PHE A 229 3.37 4.01 -9.74
C PHE A 229 4.79 4.44 -10.12
N VAL A 230 5.77 3.68 -9.64
CA VAL A 230 7.18 3.90 -9.94
C VAL A 230 7.61 2.92 -11.03
N THR A 231 8.24 3.43 -12.08
CA THR A 231 8.81 2.63 -13.16
C THR A 231 10.23 3.04 -13.48
N LEU A 232 10.93 2.17 -14.20
CA LEU A 232 12.17 2.48 -14.89
C LEU A 232 11.87 2.60 -16.39
N PRO A 233 12.72 3.30 -17.16
CA PRO A 233 12.69 3.26 -18.62
C PRO A 233 13.20 1.92 -19.15
N GLU A 234 12.45 0.85 -18.86
CA GLU A 234 12.69 -0.53 -19.30
C GLU A 234 11.34 -1.22 -19.59
N ALA A 235 11.29 -2.09 -20.61
CA ALA A 235 10.06 -2.72 -21.07
C ALA A 235 9.24 -3.43 -19.96
N LEU A 236 9.90 -4.20 -19.09
CA LEU A 236 9.21 -5.02 -18.09
C LEU A 236 8.60 -4.17 -16.94
N PRO A 237 9.31 -3.23 -16.30
CA PRO A 237 8.71 -2.27 -15.38
C PRO A 237 7.48 -1.53 -15.96
N ILE A 238 7.59 -1.05 -17.20
CA ILE A 238 6.49 -0.35 -17.90
C ILE A 238 5.27 -1.28 -18.02
N ALA A 239 5.44 -2.47 -18.59
CA ALA A 239 4.35 -3.42 -18.80
C ALA A 239 3.65 -3.82 -17.49
N VAL A 240 4.41 -3.93 -16.39
CA VAL A 240 3.86 -4.25 -15.06
C VAL A 240 2.96 -3.12 -14.57
N ILE A 241 3.42 -1.87 -14.61
CA ILE A 241 2.61 -0.76 -14.10
C ILE A 241 1.40 -0.45 -15.01
N THR A 242 1.50 -0.63 -16.33
CA THR A 242 0.34 -0.50 -17.24
C THR A 242 -0.78 -1.44 -16.85
N ARG A 243 -0.47 -2.72 -16.57
CA ARG A 243 -1.45 -3.70 -16.11
C ARG A 243 -2.05 -3.32 -14.76
N PHE A 244 -1.24 -2.78 -13.85
CA PHE A 244 -1.71 -2.41 -12.51
C PHE A 244 -2.61 -1.18 -12.53
N ILE A 245 -2.28 -0.16 -13.32
CA ILE A 245 -3.11 1.05 -13.46
C ILE A 245 -4.50 0.68 -13.96
N HIS A 246 -4.62 -0.18 -14.98
CA HIS A 246 -5.93 -0.66 -15.45
C HIS A 246 -6.76 -1.30 -14.32
N TRP A 247 -6.15 -2.17 -13.52
CA TRP A 247 -6.85 -2.78 -12.39
C TRP A 247 -7.26 -1.75 -11.34
N PHE A 248 -6.43 -0.75 -11.08
CA PHE A 248 -6.75 0.30 -10.12
C PHE A 248 -7.96 1.11 -10.57
N HIS A 249 -8.07 1.40 -11.87
CA HIS A 249 -9.27 2.01 -12.44
C HIS A 249 -10.50 1.11 -12.29
N ASP A 250 -10.38 -0.21 -12.57
CA ASP A 250 -11.49 -1.17 -12.40
C ASP A 250 -12.01 -1.20 -10.95
N PHE A 251 -11.13 -1.00 -9.97
CA PHE A 251 -11.48 -0.98 -8.54
C PHE A 251 -11.83 0.41 -8.00
N GLY A 252 -11.78 1.46 -8.81
CA GLY A 252 -12.05 2.83 -8.39
C GLY A 252 -11.00 3.40 -7.42
N ILE A 253 -9.76 2.90 -7.48
CA ILE A 253 -8.64 3.39 -6.67
C ILE A 253 -8.03 4.59 -7.40
N PRO A 254 -7.89 5.76 -6.75
CA PRO A 254 -7.34 6.94 -7.38
C PRO A 254 -5.86 6.77 -7.70
N VAL A 255 -5.52 6.81 -8.99
CA VAL A 255 -4.13 6.83 -9.45
C VAL A 255 -3.64 8.27 -9.47
N GLY A 256 -2.60 8.57 -8.68
CA GLY A 256 -1.98 9.89 -8.62
C GLY A 256 -1.11 10.20 -9.84
N GLY A 257 -0.49 9.16 -10.40
CA GLY A 257 0.30 9.22 -11.63
C GLY A 257 1.50 8.29 -11.61
N VAL A 258 2.38 8.47 -12.59
CA VAL A 258 3.60 7.68 -12.79
C VAL A 258 4.85 8.50 -12.50
N ILE A 259 5.80 7.91 -11.81
CA ILE A 259 7.13 8.48 -11.54
C ILE A 259 8.16 7.59 -12.25
N VAL A 260 8.96 8.20 -13.13
CA VAL A 260 10.05 7.52 -13.82
C VAL A 260 11.33 7.73 -13.04
N ASN A 261 11.98 6.66 -12.61
CA ASN A 261 13.18 6.72 -11.80
C ASN A 261 14.41 6.19 -12.57
N MET A 262 15.61 6.53 -12.08
CA MET A 262 16.90 6.07 -12.59
C MET A 262 17.13 6.37 -14.08
N VAL A 263 16.72 7.55 -14.54
CA VAL A 263 17.05 8.01 -15.89
C VAL A 263 18.49 8.52 -15.91
N ILE A 264 19.31 7.99 -16.81
CA ILE A 264 20.69 8.43 -16.95
C ILE A 264 20.69 9.87 -17.49
N ASP A 265 21.40 10.75 -16.80
CA ASP A 265 21.53 12.15 -17.20
C ASP A 265 22.37 12.26 -18.48
N LYS A 266 21.73 12.67 -19.57
CA LYS A 266 22.39 12.85 -20.88
C LYS A 266 23.45 13.94 -20.86
N SER A 267 23.31 14.93 -19.98
CA SER A 267 24.28 16.02 -19.87
C SER A 267 25.62 15.56 -19.30
N ALA A 268 25.63 14.40 -18.61
CA ALA A 268 26.84 13.76 -18.10
C ALA A 268 27.53 12.84 -19.14
N ILE A 269 27.03 12.77 -20.38
CA ILE A 269 27.55 11.91 -21.44
C ILE A 269 28.17 12.75 -22.54
N ASP A 270 29.37 12.38 -22.94
CA ASP A 270 30.14 12.99 -24.01
C ASP A 270 30.56 11.97 -25.08
N GLU A 271 31.29 12.44 -26.09
CA GLU A 271 31.81 11.60 -27.17
C GLU A 271 32.78 10.53 -26.68
N ASN A 272 33.45 10.73 -25.55
CA ASN A 272 34.43 9.80 -24.97
C ASN A 272 33.81 8.76 -24.03
N SER A 273 32.52 8.89 -23.73
CA SER A 273 31.83 8.00 -22.81
C SER A 273 31.78 6.55 -23.34
N PRO A 274 31.85 5.53 -22.46
CA PRO A 274 31.83 4.14 -22.88
C PRO A 274 30.58 3.79 -23.69
N GLU A 275 30.77 2.97 -24.72
CA GLU A 275 29.70 2.54 -25.62
C GLU A 275 28.53 1.88 -24.88
N PHE A 276 28.82 1.17 -23.78
CA PHE A 276 27.79 0.63 -22.89
C PHE A 276 26.83 1.70 -22.35
N VAL A 277 27.35 2.86 -21.91
CA VAL A 277 26.54 3.94 -21.33
C VAL A 277 25.70 4.61 -22.42
N LYS A 278 26.30 4.86 -23.59
CA LYS A 278 25.60 5.41 -24.76
C LYS A 278 24.42 4.51 -25.18
N ASN A 279 24.65 3.19 -25.25
CA ASN A 279 23.61 2.22 -25.56
C ASN A 279 22.50 2.18 -24.49
N ARG A 280 22.85 2.28 -23.21
CA ARG A 280 21.85 2.38 -22.13
C ARG A 280 20.98 3.61 -22.28
N VAL A 281 21.54 4.77 -22.63
CA VAL A 281 20.76 6.00 -22.83
C VAL A 281 19.87 5.92 -24.06
N ALA A 282 20.36 5.38 -25.17
CA ALA A 282 19.54 5.15 -26.36
C ALA A 282 18.33 4.24 -26.05
N MET A 283 18.57 3.14 -25.32
CA MET A 283 17.50 2.25 -24.85
C MET A 283 16.50 2.96 -23.92
N GLN A 284 16.99 3.77 -22.97
CA GLN A 284 16.11 4.52 -22.08
C GLN A 284 15.26 5.53 -22.84
N GLU A 285 15.79 6.17 -23.90
CA GLU A 285 15.04 7.13 -24.71
C GLU A 285 13.85 6.49 -25.44
N GLU A 286 14.06 5.31 -26.04
CA GLU A 286 12.98 4.54 -26.68
C GLU A 286 11.87 4.18 -25.65
N HIS A 287 12.28 3.76 -24.45
CA HIS A 287 11.34 3.44 -23.38
C HIS A 287 10.68 4.67 -22.77
N LEU A 288 11.34 5.83 -22.73
CA LEU A 288 10.72 7.09 -22.34
C LEU A 288 9.63 7.48 -23.33
N GLN A 289 9.84 7.33 -24.64
CA GLN A 289 8.78 7.53 -25.64
C GLN A 289 7.59 6.60 -25.42
N THR A 290 7.86 5.34 -25.07
CA THR A 290 6.81 4.39 -24.69
C THR A 290 6.04 4.87 -23.45
N ILE A 291 6.74 5.29 -22.39
CA ILE A 291 6.13 5.84 -21.17
C ILE A 291 5.25 7.06 -21.48
N TRP A 292 5.72 7.98 -22.32
CA TRP A 292 4.94 9.16 -22.70
C TRP A 292 3.65 8.79 -23.43
N ARG A 293 3.69 7.77 -24.28
CA ARG A 293 2.50 7.29 -25.00
C ARG A 293 1.53 6.53 -24.10
N GLU A 294 2.02 5.62 -23.27
CA GLU A 294 1.19 4.75 -22.43
C GLU A 294 0.60 5.50 -21.22
N PHE A 295 1.29 6.54 -20.72
CA PHE A 295 0.92 7.28 -19.50
C PHE A 295 0.75 8.78 -19.78
N ASP A 296 0.19 9.11 -20.94
CA ASP A 296 -0.06 10.48 -21.37
C ASP A 296 -0.83 11.28 -20.30
N GLY A 297 -0.34 12.49 -19.97
CA GLY A 297 -0.86 13.33 -18.88
C GLY A 297 -0.68 12.79 -17.44
N GLN A 298 -0.19 11.56 -17.25
CA GLN A 298 -0.07 10.90 -15.94
C GLN A 298 1.35 10.91 -15.36
N VAL A 299 2.38 11.17 -16.16
CA VAL A 299 3.76 11.29 -15.65
C VAL A 299 3.88 12.52 -14.75
N ARG A 300 4.37 12.34 -13.52
CA ARG A 300 4.48 13.38 -12.48
C ARG A 300 5.90 13.89 -12.27
N ALA A 301 6.89 13.02 -12.48
CA ALA A 301 8.29 13.34 -12.31
C ALA A 301 9.18 12.36 -13.07
N ILE A 302 10.35 12.83 -13.49
CA ILE A 302 11.45 12.03 -14.01
C ILE A 302 12.67 12.30 -13.14
N LEU A 303 13.20 11.26 -12.51
CA LEU A 303 14.33 11.37 -11.60
C LEU A 303 15.59 10.79 -12.23
N PRO A 304 16.74 11.45 -12.02
CA PRO A 304 18.00 10.95 -12.52
C PRO A 304 18.42 9.67 -11.77
N LEU A 305 19.25 8.86 -12.42
CA LEU A 305 20.08 7.89 -11.73
C LEU A 305 21.17 8.67 -10.97
N PHE A 306 21.10 8.63 -9.63
CA PHE A 306 22.10 9.25 -8.78
C PHE A 306 23.43 8.47 -8.83
N GLU A 307 24.53 9.20 -8.63
CA GLU A 307 25.89 8.64 -8.65
C GLU A 307 26.24 7.80 -7.42
N THR A 308 25.42 7.89 -6.37
CA THR A 308 25.52 7.11 -5.14
C THR A 308 24.16 6.55 -4.75
N GLU A 309 24.16 5.52 -3.89
CA GLU A 309 22.93 4.97 -3.33
C GLU A 309 22.16 6.06 -2.59
N VAL A 310 20.84 6.13 -2.83
CA VAL A 310 19.96 7.07 -2.12
C VAL A 310 19.73 6.55 -0.71
N ARG A 311 20.63 6.92 0.21
CA ARG A 311 20.59 6.52 1.61
C ARG A 311 20.83 7.72 2.53
N GLY A 312 20.09 7.74 3.63
CA GLY A 312 20.09 8.81 4.61
C GLY A 312 19.27 10.02 4.19
N VAL A 313 18.92 10.84 5.19
CA VAL A 313 18.07 12.02 5.02
C VAL A 313 18.65 13.04 4.01
N GLN A 314 19.98 13.17 3.93
CA GLN A 314 20.61 14.13 3.01
C GLN A 314 20.38 13.76 1.54
N MET A 315 20.59 12.49 1.18
CA MET A 315 20.33 12.04 -0.19
C MET A 315 18.85 12.06 -0.54
N LEU A 316 17.97 11.74 0.42
CA LEU A 316 16.53 11.87 0.22
C LEU A 316 16.11 13.34 -0.01
N LYS A 317 16.71 14.32 0.68
CA LYS A 317 16.47 15.75 0.43
C LYS A 317 16.91 16.17 -0.97
N ARG A 318 18.02 15.62 -1.50
CA ARG A 318 18.40 15.82 -2.90
C ARG A 318 17.38 15.20 -3.85
N MET A 319 16.88 14.00 -3.55
CA MET A 319 15.81 13.35 -4.31
C MET A 319 14.52 14.17 -4.32
N VAL A 320 14.16 14.81 -3.19
CA VAL A 320 13.02 15.73 -3.07
C VAL A 320 13.11 16.87 -4.08
N ALA A 321 14.30 17.45 -4.29
CA ALA A 321 14.49 18.54 -5.24
C ALA A 321 14.16 18.15 -6.69
N HIS A 322 14.35 16.87 -7.06
CA HIS A 322 13.96 16.36 -8.37
C HIS A 322 12.51 15.89 -8.42
N LEU A 323 11.99 15.29 -7.34
CA LEU A 323 10.62 14.81 -7.28
C LEU A 323 9.60 15.95 -7.29
N TYR A 324 9.91 17.07 -6.61
CA TYR A 324 9.02 18.22 -6.44
C TYR A 324 9.53 19.48 -7.14
N CYS A 325 10.28 19.33 -8.24
CA CYS A 325 10.68 20.48 -9.05
C CYS A 325 9.46 21.12 -9.74
N SER A 326 9.55 22.44 -9.95
CA SER A 326 8.65 23.10 -10.89
C SER A 326 9.10 22.73 -12.30
N THR A 327 8.19 22.20 -13.10
CA THR A 327 8.42 21.76 -14.50
C THR A 327 8.70 22.91 -15.43
#